data_AF-A0A8S9IGQ5-F1
#
_entry.id   AF-A0A8S9IGQ5-F1
#
_cell.length_a   1.000
_cell.length_b   1.000
_cell.length_c   1.000
_cell.angle_alpha   90.00
_cell.angle_beta   90.00
_cell.angle_gamma   90.00
#
_symmetry.space_group_name_H-M   'P 1'
#
loop_
_entity.id
_entity.type
_entity.pdbx_description
1 polymer ?
#
loop_
_entity_poly.entity_id
_entity_poly.type
_entity_poly.pdbx_seq_one_letter_code
_entity_poly.pdbx_strand_id
1 'polypeptide(L)'
;MAKTELAKILIESVKEIASISDHRPPMKIHCAHLSRRLKLLLPMLEEIRDCKNSLPEESMMKALLSLRESLLHAKDLLIYISQVSKIYLVLERDQVMVRFQKVTALLEQALSEIPYQSLEISDELQEQVHRERKRFSVSDVW
;
A
#
# COMPACT_ATOMS: atom_id res chain seq x y z
N MET A 1 8.96 19.18 -3.43
CA MET A 1 8.25 18.27 -4.37
C MET A 1 6.78 18.64 -4.31
N ALA A 2 6.10 18.79 -5.44
CA ALA A 2 4.67 19.12 -5.46
C ALA A 2 3.80 17.87 -5.20
N LYS A 3 2.59 18.04 -4.66
CA LYS A 3 1.59 16.96 -4.47
C LYS A 3 1.42 16.08 -5.69
N THR A 4 1.20 16.70 -6.84
CA THR A 4 0.95 15.99 -8.11
C THR A 4 2.15 15.14 -8.53
N GLU A 5 3.36 15.61 -8.28
CA GLU A 5 4.58 14.85 -8.57
C GLU A 5 4.74 13.66 -7.62
N LEU A 6 4.49 13.88 -6.33
CA LEU A 6 4.52 12.81 -5.34
C LEU A 6 3.46 11.74 -5.62
N ALA A 7 2.24 12.13 -6.01
CA ALA A 7 1.17 11.21 -6.40
C ALA A 7 1.56 10.35 -7.61
N LYS A 8 2.22 10.93 -8.63
CA LYS A 8 2.76 10.16 -9.77
C LYS A 8 3.81 9.14 -9.32
N ILE A 9 4.75 9.55 -8.46
CA ILE A 9 5.78 8.65 -7.92
C ILE A 9 5.13 7.48 -7.16
N LEU A 10 4.09 7.74 -6.37
CA LEU A 10 3.35 6.71 -5.64
C LEU A 10 2.63 5.75 -6.60
N ILE A 11 1.97 6.26 -7.64
CA ILE A 11 1.31 5.45 -8.68
C ILE A 11 2.31 4.52 -9.34
N GLU A 12 3.45 5.04 -9.79
CA GLU A 12 4.49 4.23 -10.43
C GLU A 12 5.09 3.22 -9.44
N SER A 13 5.31 3.61 -8.18
CA SER A 13 5.77 2.68 -7.14
C SER A 13 4.81 1.52 -6.92
N VAL A 14 3.49 1.78 -6.90
CA VAL A 14 2.47 0.73 -6.79
C VAL A 14 2.48 -0.18 -8.03
N LYS A 15 2.62 0.38 -9.23
CA LYS A 15 2.72 -0.40 -10.48
C LYS A 15 3.97 -1.27 -10.52
N GLU A 16 5.10 -0.76 -10.05
CA GLU A 16 6.35 -1.53 -9.92
C GLU A 16 6.20 -2.67 -8.92
N ILE A 17 5.62 -2.41 -7.74
CA ILE A 17 5.35 -3.47 -6.77
C ILE A 17 4.42 -4.53 -7.36
N ALA A 18 3.39 -4.08 -8.07
CA ALA A 18 2.41 -4.91 -8.76
C ALA A 18 2.98 -5.81 -9.87
N SER A 19 4.13 -5.46 -10.43
CA SER A 19 4.81 -6.24 -11.49
C SER A 19 5.75 -7.30 -10.92
N ILE A 20 6.05 -7.26 -9.61
CA ILE A 20 6.76 -8.34 -8.92
C ILE A 20 5.84 -9.56 -8.91
N SER A 21 6.15 -10.56 -9.73
CA SER A 21 5.31 -11.76 -9.93
C SER A 21 5.99 -13.06 -9.46
N ASP A 22 7.30 -13.04 -9.22
CA ASP A 22 8.13 -14.19 -8.82
C ASP A 22 8.08 -14.48 -7.30
N HIS A 23 6.88 -14.49 -6.74
CA HIS A 23 6.71 -14.81 -5.33
C HIS A 23 6.83 -16.33 -5.09
N ARG A 24 7.73 -16.71 -4.17
CA ARG A 24 8.07 -18.12 -3.90
C ARG A 24 7.17 -18.70 -2.79
N PRO A 25 6.72 -19.97 -2.89
CA PRO A 25 6.16 -20.70 -1.74
C PRO A 25 7.19 -20.76 -0.60
N PRO A 26 6.77 -20.73 0.68
CA PRO A 26 5.40 -20.66 1.19
C PRO A 26 4.77 -19.25 1.21
N MET A 27 5.53 -18.19 0.94
CA MET A 27 5.07 -16.79 1.11
C MET A 27 4.28 -16.23 -0.09
N LYS A 28 4.12 -17.02 -1.16
CA LYS A 28 3.47 -16.61 -2.42
C LYS A 28 2.10 -15.96 -2.22
N ILE A 29 1.26 -16.54 -1.36
CA ILE A 29 -0.11 -16.03 -1.11
C ILE A 29 -0.05 -14.68 -0.40
N HIS A 30 0.76 -14.54 0.66
CA HIS A 30 0.92 -13.28 1.39
C HIS A 30 1.44 -12.15 0.49
N CYS A 31 2.44 -12.46 -0.37
CA CYS A 31 2.94 -11.49 -1.35
C CYS A 31 1.86 -11.07 -2.35
N ALA A 32 1.12 -12.03 -2.91
CA ALA A 32 0.05 -11.76 -3.85
C ALA A 32 -1.08 -10.93 -3.23
N HIS A 33 -1.44 -11.20 -1.97
CA HIS A 33 -2.44 -10.42 -1.23
C HIS A 33 -2.00 -8.98 -1.01
N LEU A 34 -0.73 -8.77 -0.60
CA LEU A 34 -0.18 -7.42 -0.43
C LEU A 34 -0.17 -6.66 -1.77
N SER A 35 0.38 -7.26 -2.83
CA SER A 35 0.41 -6.64 -4.17
C SER A 35 -0.98 -6.31 -4.68
N ARG A 36 -1.98 -7.18 -4.44
CA ARG A 36 -3.37 -6.91 -4.79
C ARG A 36 -3.96 -5.74 -3.99
N ARG A 37 -3.73 -5.68 -2.68
CA ARG A 37 -4.18 -4.57 -1.82
C ARG A 37 -3.57 -3.24 -2.26
N LEU A 38 -2.28 -3.22 -2.58
CA LEU A 38 -1.61 -2.01 -3.04
C LEU A 38 -2.17 -1.51 -4.39
N LYS A 39 -2.51 -2.40 -5.33
CA LYS A 39 -3.17 -2.02 -6.59
C LYS A 39 -4.49 -1.27 -6.38
N LEU A 40 -5.21 -1.54 -5.30
CA LEU A 40 -6.47 -0.85 -4.98
C LEU A 40 -6.26 0.62 -4.60
N LEU A 41 -5.02 1.03 -4.30
CA LEU A 41 -4.69 2.43 -4.02
C LEU A 41 -4.55 3.26 -5.30
N LEU A 42 -4.42 2.64 -6.47
CA LEU A 42 -4.21 3.35 -7.74
C LEU A 42 -5.31 4.39 -8.04
N PRO A 43 -6.62 4.05 -7.99
CA PRO A 43 -7.67 5.03 -8.30
C PRO A 43 -7.62 6.23 -7.34
N MET A 44 -7.41 5.98 -6.05
CA MET A 44 -7.28 7.03 -5.04
C MET A 44 -6.09 7.96 -5.34
N LEU A 45 -4.95 7.42 -5.72
CA LEU A 45 -3.76 8.22 -6.05
C LEU A 45 -3.94 9.02 -7.35
N GLU A 46 -4.67 8.48 -8.32
CA GLU A 46 -5.03 9.18 -9.56
C GLU A 46 -5.94 10.39 -9.27
N GLU A 47 -6.95 10.22 -8.42
CA GLU A 47 -7.78 11.33 -7.95
C GLU A 47 -6.96 12.39 -7.21
N ILE A 48 -6.06 11.97 -6.30
CA ILE A 48 -5.17 12.90 -5.60
C ILE A 48 -4.27 13.64 -6.58
N ARG A 49 -3.76 12.98 -7.64
CA ARG A 49 -2.93 13.62 -8.68
C ARG A 49 -3.73 14.70 -9.43
N ASP A 50 -4.96 14.38 -9.80
CA ASP A 50 -5.80 15.19 -10.71
C ASP A 50 -6.61 16.27 -9.97
N CYS A 51 -6.72 16.17 -8.63
CA CYS A 51 -7.35 17.19 -7.79
C CYS A 51 -6.59 18.53 -7.86
N LYS A 52 -7.30 19.57 -8.33
CA LYS A 52 -6.79 20.94 -8.52
C LYS A 52 -6.93 21.85 -7.29
N ASN A 53 -7.69 21.41 -6.28
CA ASN A 53 -7.97 22.22 -5.10
C ASN A 53 -6.74 22.34 -4.20
N SER A 54 -6.55 23.50 -3.58
CA SER A 54 -5.56 23.68 -2.52
C SER A 54 -6.05 23.00 -1.24
N LEU A 55 -5.92 21.68 -1.21
CA LEU A 55 -5.95 20.92 0.04
C LEU A 55 -4.95 21.54 1.03
N PRO A 56 -5.13 21.39 2.35
CA PRO A 56 -4.09 21.74 3.31
C PRO A 56 -2.80 21.01 2.94
N GLU A 57 -1.91 21.71 2.24
CA GLU A 57 -0.85 21.08 1.46
C GLU A 57 0.07 20.31 2.40
N GLU A 58 0.31 20.83 3.61
CA GLU A 58 1.22 20.25 4.57
C GLU A 58 0.78 18.87 5.10
N SER A 59 -0.45 18.74 5.61
CA SER A 59 -0.96 17.47 6.15
C SER A 59 -1.10 16.40 5.07
N MET A 60 -1.59 16.79 3.88
CA MET A 60 -1.68 15.89 2.74
C MET A 60 -0.29 15.44 2.28
N MET A 61 0.64 16.37 2.12
CA MET A 61 2.01 16.06 1.72
C MET A 61 2.69 15.14 2.73
N LYS A 62 2.52 15.39 4.03
CA LYS A 62 3.06 14.53 5.08
C LYS A 62 2.52 13.10 4.96
N ALA A 63 1.21 12.92 4.82
CA ALA A 63 0.60 11.60 4.68
C ALA A 63 1.08 10.87 3.42
N LEU A 64 1.19 11.57 2.28
CA LEU A 64 1.71 11.01 1.03
C LEU A 64 3.20 10.62 1.14
N LEU A 65 3.99 11.36 1.90
CA LEU A 65 5.39 11.01 2.19
C LEU A 65 5.45 9.76 3.09
N SER A 66 4.65 9.70 4.16
CA SER A 66 4.50 8.50 5.00
C SER A 66 4.12 7.27 4.15
N LEU A 67 3.21 7.44 3.20
CA LEU A 67 2.78 6.37 2.30
C LEU A 67 3.91 5.95 1.35
N ARG A 68 4.71 6.89 0.85
CA ARG A 68 5.87 6.60 0.02
C ARG A 68 6.89 5.71 0.75
N GLU A 69 7.23 6.07 1.98
CA GLU A 69 8.17 5.29 2.78
C GLU A 69 7.62 3.90 3.09
N SER A 70 6.31 3.80 3.36
CA SER A 70 5.63 2.52 3.59
C SER A 70 5.61 1.63 2.34
N LEU A 71 5.40 2.22 1.15
CA LEU A 71 5.50 1.50 -0.13
C LEU A 71 6.93 1.04 -0.42
N LEU A 72 7.94 1.83 -0.07
CA LEU A 72 9.34 1.43 -0.19
C LEU A 72 9.62 0.19 0.66
N HIS A 73 9.19 0.18 1.92
CA HIS A 73 9.30 -1.00 2.78
C HIS A 73 8.55 -2.23 2.22
N ALA A 74 7.38 -2.03 1.62
CA ALA A 74 6.65 -3.10 0.96
C ALA A 74 7.40 -3.66 -0.25
N LYS A 75 7.96 -2.79 -1.08
CA LYS A 75 8.78 -3.17 -2.24
C LYS A 75 10.01 -3.97 -1.80
N ASP A 76 10.75 -3.47 -0.81
CA ASP A 76 11.95 -4.11 -0.29
C ASP A 76 11.64 -5.51 0.28
N LEU A 77 10.52 -5.64 1.01
CA LEU A 77 10.07 -6.94 1.52
C LEU A 77 9.77 -7.94 0.39
N LEU A 78 9.06 -7.51 -0.65
CA LEU A 78 8.70 -8.38 -1.78
C LEU A 78 9.92 -8.79 -2.61
N ILE A 79 10.88 -7.88 -2.81
CA ILE A 79 12.18 -8.18 -3.45
C ILE A 79 12.99 -9.15 -2.58
N TYR A 80 13.06 -8.91 -1.26
CA TYR A 80 13.75 -9.81 -0.34
C TYR A 80 13.21 -11.25 -0.43
N ILE A 81 11.88 -11.40 -0.43
CA ILE A 81 11.22 -12.72 -0.51
C ILE A 81 11.47 -13.39 -1.87
N SER A 82 11.55 -12.63 -2.96
CA SER A 82 11.83 -13.20 -4.29
C SER A 82 13.28 -13.69 -4.44
N GLN A 83 14.22 -13.15 -3.64
CA GLN A 83 15.63 -13.49 -3.70
C GLN A 83 16.04 -14.58 -2.69
N VAL A 84 15.45 -14.59 -1.49
CA VAL A 84 15.83 -15.50 -0.42
C VAL A 84 15.53 -16.98 -0.75
N SER A 85 16.24 -17.90 -0.10
CA SER A 85 16.10 -19.34 -0.34
C SER A 85 14.75 -19.87 0.17
N LYS A 86 14.20 -20.87 -0.52
CA LYS A 86 12.95 -21.53 -0.08
C LYS A 86 13.09 -22.18 1.30
N ILE A 87 14.26 -22.75 1.61
CA ILE A 87 14.55 -23.37 2.91
C ILE A 87 14.46 -22.30 4.02
N TYR A 88 15.05 -21.12 3.81
CA TYR A 88 14.96 -20.03 4.77
C TYR A 88 13.50 -19.58 4.97
N LEU A 89 12.71 -19.44 3.91
CA LEU A 89 11.29 -19.06 4.03
C LEU A 89 10.45 -20.08 4.82
N VAL A 90 10.87 -21.34 4.85
CA VAL A 90 10.23 -22.39 5.66
C VAL A 90 10.70 -22.32 7.10
N LEU A 91 12.01 -22.19 7.34
CA LEU A 91 12.59 -22.18 8.68
C LEU A 91 12.27 -20.90 9.46
N GLU A 92 12.32 -19.75 8.79
CA GLU A 92 12.17 -18.42 9.40
C GLU A 92 10.84 -17.76 9.01
N ARG A 93 9.81 -18.58 8.79
CA ARG A 93 8.48 -18.12 8.38
C ARG A 93 7.93 -17.04 9.31
N ASP A 94 8.02 -17.25 10.61
CA ASP A 94 7.45 -16.32 11.60
C ASP A 94 8.17 -14.97 11.58
N GLN A 95 9.50 -14.96 11.40
CA GLN A 95 10.25 -13.72 11.23
C GLN A 95 9.82 -12.96 9.97
N VAL A 96 9.59 -13.67 8.86
CA VAL A 96 9.09 -13.05 7.62
C VAL A 96 7.67 -12.51 7.83
N MET A 97 6.81 -13.21 8.58
CA MET A 97 5.47 -12.74 8.91
C MET A 97 5.46 -11.49 9.79
N VAL A 98 6.37 -11.36 10.75
CA VAL A 98 6.54 -10.13 11.54
C VAL A 98 6.89 -8.94 10.62
N ARG A 99 7.71 -9.16 9.58
CA ARG A 99 8.00 -8.12 8.60
C ARG A 99 6.77 -7.73 7.79
N PHE A 100 5.94 -8.69 7.38
CA PHE A 100 4.66 -8.41 6.73
C PHE A 100 3.73 -7.58 7.62
N GLN A 101 3.57 -7.98 8.88
CA GLN A 101 2.73 -7.26 9.85
C GLN A 101 3.21 -5.81 10.02
N LYS A 102 4.53 -5.61 10.14
CA LYS A 102 5.13 -4.28 10.25
C LYS A 102 4.84 -3.42 9.02
N VAL A 103 5.04 -3.96 7.81
CA VAL A 103 4.75 -3.24 6.56
C VAL A 103 3.27 -2.89 6.45
N THR A 104 2.39 -3.84 6.76
CA THR A 104 0.94 -3.62 6.73
C THR A 104 0.52 -2.53 7.72
N ALA A 105 1.06 -2.53 8.95
CA ALA A 105 0.77 -1.50 9.94
C ALA A 105 1.25 -0.11 9.51
N LEU A 106 2.43 -0.01 8.88
CA LEU A 106 2.94 1.25 8.33
C LEU A 106 2.03 1.79 7.20
N LEU A 107 1.60 0.91 6.30
CA LEU A 107 0.66 1.27 5.23
C LEU A 107 -0.69 1.73 5.80
N GLU A 108 -1.24 1.02 6.78
CA GLU A 108 -2.51 1.38 7.43
C GLU A 108 -2.41 2.72 8.16
N GLN A 109 -1.31 2.95 8.88
CA GLN A 109 -1.06 4.23 9.52
C GLN A 109 -0.98 5.36 8.49
N ALA A 110 -0.16 5.21 7.45
CA ALA A 110 0.01 6.23 6.42
C ALA A 110 -1.30 6.56 5.69
N LEU A 111 -2.13 5.54 5.42
CA LEU A 111 -3.45 5.74 4.83
C LEU A 111 -4.40 6.45 5.79
N SER A 112 -4.34 6.16 7.10
CA SER A 112 -5.18 6.84 8.11
C SER A 112 -4.86 8.33 8.28
N GLU A 113 -3.64 8.74 7.93
CA GLU A 113 -3.18 10.14 7.99
C GLU A 113 -3.69 10.99 6.81
N ILE A 114 -4.24 10.37 5.75
CA ILE A 114 -4.75 11.09 4.58
C ILE A 114 -6.05 11.83 4.96
N PRO A 115 -6.14 13.16 4.77
CA PRO A 115 -7.33 13.93 5.13
C PRO A 115 -8.43 13.75 4.06
N TYR A 116 -9.05 12.57 4.03
CA TYR A 116 -10.08 12.20 3.05
C TYR A 116 -11.28 13.14 3.01
N GLN A 117 -11.61 13.82 4.13
CA GLN A 117 -12.74 14.75 4.17
C GLN A 117 -12.47 16.06 3.39
N SER A 118 -11.20 16.37 3.15
CA SER A 118 -10.80 17.58 2.39
C SER A 118 -10.66 17.31 0.89
N LEU A 119 -10.44 16.04 0.53
CA LEU A 119 -10.52 15.58 -0.83
C LEU A 119 -12.00 15.53 -1.22
N GLU A 120 -12.41 16.27 -2.24
CA GLU A 120 -13.70 16.07 -2.95
C GLU A 120 -13.66 14.73 -3.70
N ILE A 121 -13.35 13.64 -2.98
CA ILE A 121 -13.46 12.27 -3.46
C ILE A 121 -14.95 12.03 -3.70
N SER A 122 -15.28 11.47 -4.88
CA SER A 122 -16.66 11.08 -5.19
C SER A 122 -17.24 10.18 -4.10
N ASP A 123 -18.51 10.37 -3.75
CA ASP A 123 -19.26 9.49 -2.85
C ASP A 123 -19.12 8.00 -3.25
N GLU A 124 -18.90 7.72 -4.55
CA GLU A 124 -18.66 6.38 -5.09
C GLU A 124 -17.33 5.75 -4.61
N LEU A 125 -16.26 6.54 -4.49
CA LEU A 125 -14.96 6.05 -4.02
C LEU A 125 -14.92 5.97 -2.48
N GLN A 126 -15.59 6.89 -1.78
CA GLN A 126 -15.87 6.79 -0.33
C GLN A 126 -16.56 5.46 0.00
N GLU A 127 -17.62 5.13 -0.75
CA GLU A 127 -18.29 3.85 -0.61
C GLU A 127 -17.39 2.66 -0.95
N GLN A 128 -16.55 2.77 -1.98
CA GLN A 128 -15.65 1.69 -2.38
C GLN A 128 -14.58 1.41 -1.32
N VAL A 129 -13.96 2.44 -0.75
CA VAL A 129 -13.03 2.32 0.39
C VAL A 129 -13.74 1.76 1.62
N HIS A 130 -14.97 2.17 1.89
CA HIS A 130 -15.76 1.63 3.01
C HIS A 130 -16.11 0.14 2.81
N ARG A 131 -16.43 -0.28 1.59
CA ARG A 131 -16.67 -1.69 1.22
C ARG A 131 -15.42 -2.53 1.43
N GLU A 132 -14.25 -2.05 1.00
CA GLU A 132 -12.98 -2.75 1.20
C GLU A 132 -12.57 -2.78 2.68
N ARG A 133 -12.80 -1.70 3.43
CA ARG A 133 -12.55 -1.66 4.89
C ARG A 133 -13.45 -2.64 5.67
N LYS A 134 -14.69 -2.85 5.24
CA LYS A 134 -15.56 -3.92 5.79
C LYS A 134 -15.07 -5.31 5.40
N ARG A 135 -14.57 -5.50 4.17
CA ARG A 135 -13.95 -6.76 3.73
C ARG A 135 -12.74 -7.13 4.60
N PHE A 136 -11.91 -6.13 4.95
CA PHE A 136 -10.78 -6.29 5.87
C PHE A 136 -11.23 -6.88 7.23
N SER A 137 -12.29 -6.35 7.82
CA SER A 137 -12.74 -6.80 9.15
C SER A 137 -13.34 -8.21 9.20
N VAL A 138 -13.77 -8.78 8.06
CA VAL A 138 -14.46 -10.09 8.00
C VAL A 138 -13.49 -11.22 7.63
N SER A 139 -12.27 -10.93 7.18
CA SER A 139 -11.35 -11.93 6.63
C SER A 139 -9.97 -11.99 7.28
N ASP A 140 -9.78 -11.42 8.48
CA ASP A 140 -8.57 -11.62 9.28
C ASP A 140 -8.71 -12.90 10.13
N VAL A 141 -8.78 -14.04 9.43
CA VAL A 141 -8.47 -15.35 9.99
C VAL A 141 -7.53 -16.03 8.99
N TRP A 142 -6.24 -15.78 9.17
CA TRP A 142 -5.08 -16.52 8.64
C TRP A 142 -4.92 -16.65 7.11
#